data_AF-A0A2A3DT50-F1
#
_entry.id   AF-A0A2A3DT50-F1
#
_cell.length_a   1.000
_cell.length_b   1.000
_cell.length_c   1.000
_cell.angle_alpha   90.00
_cell.angle_beta   90.00
_cell.angle_gamma   90.00
#
_symmetry.space_group_name_H-M   'P 1'
#
loop_
_entity.id
_entity.type
_entity.pdbx_description
1 polymer ?
#
loop_
_entity_poly.entity_id
_entity_poly.type
_entity_poly.pdbx_seq_one_letter_code
_entity_poly.pdbx_strand_id
1 'polypeptide(L)' 'MHPDMKIEGLRLASAMLKQIRKRTSAAGEDLLSYLIDIASAEADERVRAIQSEIKGRLS' A
#
# COMPACT_ATOMS: atom_id res chain seq x y z
N MET A 1 -7.36 -17.29 2.35
CA MET A 1 -7.55 -16.20 1.37
C MET A 1 -6.54 -16.40 0.25
N HIS A 2 -6.96 -16.40 -1.02
CA HIS A 2 -6.02 -16.58 -2.15
C HIS A 2 -4.98 -15.43 -2.16
N PRO A 3 -3.70 -15.69 -2.46
CA PRO A 3 -2.66 -14.67 -2.49
C PRO A 3 -3.00 -13.50 -3.43
N ASP A 4 -3.70 -13.79 -4.54
CA ASP A 4 -4.13 -12.79 -5.52
C ASP A 4 -5.13 -11.78 -4.92
N MET A 5 -6.13 -12.27 -4.17
CA MET A 5 -7.08 -11.39 -3.47
C MET A 5 -6.39 -10.52 -2.42
N LYS A 6 -5.34 -11.04 -1.76
CA LYS A 6 -4.56 -10.28 -0.76
C LYS A 6 -3.76 -9.16 -1.43
N ILE A 7 -3.11 -9.45 -2.56
CA ILE A 7 -2.36 -8.47 -3.34
C ILE A 7 -3.29 -7.38 -3.88
N GLU A 8 -4.44 -7.77 -4.42
CA GLU A 8 -5.43 -6.82 -4.96
C GLU A 8 -5.95 -5.87 -3.87
N GLY A 9 -6.31 -6.42 -2.69
CA GLY A 9 -6.72 -5.61 -1.54
C GLY A 9 -5.64 -4.62 -1.08
N LEU A 10 -4.37 -5.04 -1.04
CA LEU A 10 -3.26 -4.16 -0.67
C LEU A 10 -3.00 -3.07 -1.73
N ARG A 11 -3.12 -3.39 -3.02
CA ARG A 11 -3.00 -2.41 -4.11
C ARG A 11 -4.13 -1.38 -4.04
N LEU A 12 -5.36 -1.83 -3.78
CA LEU A 12 -6.50 -0.94 -3.60
C LEU A 12 -6.29 -0.02 -2.39
N ALA A 13 -5.88 -0.57 -1.25
CA ALA A 13 -5.58 0.21 -0.05
C ALA A 13 -4.49 1.27 -0.31
N SER A 14 -3.38 0.89 -0.97
CA SER A 14 -2.31 1.82 -1.36
C SER A 14 -2.82 2.94 -2.27
N ALA A 15 -3.66 2.62 -3.26
CA ALA A 15 -4.27 3.62 -4.14
C ALA A 15 -5.17 4.60 -3.38
N MET A 16 -5.99 4.10 -2.45
CA MET A 16 -6.85 4.93 -1.60
C MET A 16 -6.03 5.84 -0.69
N LEU A 17 -4.98 5.31 -0.05
CA LEU A 17 -4.08 6.10 0.80
C LEU A 17 -3.43 7.24 0.00
N LYS A 18 -2.95 6.99 -1.22
CA LYS A 18 -2.41 8.03 -2.11
C LYS A 18 -3.43 9.12 -2.45
N GLN A 19 -4.72 8.79 -2.54
CA GLN A 19 -5.77 9.80 -2.71
C GLN A 19 -6.01 10.61 -1.44
N ILE A 20 -6.08 9.96 -0.27
CA ILE A 20 -6.26 10.64 1.02
C ILE A 20 -5.08 11.56 1.30
N ARG A 21 -3.86 11.13 0.98
CA ARG A 21 -2.63 11.93 1.08
C ARG A 21 -2.70 13.24 0.30
N LYS A 22 -3.25 13.21 -0.92
CA LYS A 22 -3.43 14.43 -1.72
C LYS A 22 -4.36 15.42 -1.05
N ARG A 23 -5.45 14.94 -0.43
CA ARG A 23 -6.45 15.76 0.24
C ARG A 23 -5.92 16.36 1.55
N THR A 24 -5.28 15.55 2.36
CA THR A 24 -4.69 15.95 3.65
C THR A 24 -3.54 16.94 3.47
N SER A 25 -2.68 16.71 2.48
CA SER A 25 -1.62 17.67 2.12
C SER A 25 -2.18 19.00 1.62
N ALA A 26 -3.24 18.98 0.79
CA ALA A 26 -3.92 20.21 0.35
C ALA A 26 -4.60 20.97 1.50
N ALA A 27 -4.94 20.29 2.59
CA ALA A 27 -5.49 20.88 3.81
C ALA A 27 -4.41 21.39 4.78
N GLY A 28 -3.11 21.24 4.47
CA GLY A 28 -2.02 21.61 5.37
C GLY A 28 -1.84 20.65 6.55
N GLU A 29 -2.40 19.44 6.47
CA GLU A 29 -2.27 18.42 7.53
C GLU A 29 -0.97 17.62 7.35
N ASP A 30 0.17 18.26 7.60
CA ASP A 30 1.50 17.72 7.29
C ASP A 30 1.79 16.41 8.03
N LEU A 31 1.48 16.34 9.33
CA LEU A 31 1.69 15.12 10.13
C LEU A 31 0.84 13.96 9.62
N LEU A 32 -0.43 14.21 9.30
CA LEU A 32 -1.32 13.16 8.78
C LEU A 32 -0.87 12.71 7.38
N SER A 33 -0.47 13.65 6.53
CA SER A 33 0.08 13.35 5.20
C SER A 33 1.30 12.44 5.29
N TYR A 34 2.21 12.71 6.24
CA TYR A 34 3.39 11.89 6.50
C TYR A 34 3.01 10.46 6.97
N LEU A 35 2.05 10.33 7.89
CA LEU A 35 1.56 9.02 8.32
C LEU A 35 0.95 8.21 7.17
N ILE A 36 0.24 8.88 6.26
CA ILE A 36 -0.35 8.24 5.07
C ILE A 36 0.74 7.81 4.08
N ASP A 37 1.79 8.61 3.90
CA ASP A 37 2.95 8.24 3.08
C ASP A 37 3.61 6.96 3.60
N ILE A 38 3.82 6.83 4.92
CA ILE A 38 4.34 5.61 5.56
C ILE A 38 3.41 4.41 5.33
N ALA A 39 2.11 4.57 5.58
CA ALA A 39 1.14 3.48 5.43
C ALA A 39 1.06 2.99 3.97
N SER A 40 1.17 3.91 3.01
CA SER A 40 1.18 3.58 1.58
C SER A 40 2.45 2.78 1.21
N ALA A 41 3.60 3.20 1.73
CA ALA A 41 4.88 2.52 1.48
C ALA A 41 4.89 1.09 2.04
N GLU A 42 4.37 0.90 3.26
CA GLU A 42 4.24 -0.41 3.90
C GLU A 42 3.30 -1.33 3.10
N ALA A 43 2.17 -0.82 2.60
CA ALA A 43 1.26 -1.60 1.75
C ALA A 43 1.94 -2.04 0.45
N ASP A 44 2.68 -1.14 -0.21
CA ASP A 44 3.44 -1.44 -1.42
C ASP A 44 4.56 -2.47 -1.15
N GLU A 45 5.21 -2.40 0.01
CA GLU A 45 6.23 -3.38 0.43
C GLU A 45 5.65 -4.76 0.67
N ARG A 46 4.50 -4.86 1.34
CA ARG A 46 3.79 -6.13 1.54
C ARG A 46 3.39 -6.78 0.22
N VAL A 47 2.97 -5.99 -0.77
CA VAL A 47 2.70 -6.52 -2.12
C VAL A 47 3.95 -7.15 -2.72
N ARG A 48 5.10 -6.45 -2.66
CA ARG A 48 6.37 -6.97 -3.17
C ARG A 48 6.81 -8.24 -2.44
N ALA A 49 6.66 -8.29 -1.12
CA ALA A 49 7.00 -9.45 -0.31
C ALA A 49 6.17 -10.68 -0.72
N ILE A 50 4.84 -10.55 -0.81
CA ILE A 50 3.95 -11.65 -1.22
C ILE A 50 4.29 -12.12 -2.64
N GLN A 51 4.55 -11.19 -3.56
CA GLN A 51 4.95 -11.56 -4.94
C GLN A 51 6.28 -12.33 -4.97
N SER A 52 7.25 -11.92 -4.15
CA SER A 52 8.53 -12.62 -4.01
C SER A 52 8.34 -14.04 -3.45
N GLU A 53 7.52 -14.18 -2.40
CA GLU A 53 7.17 -15.49 -1.83
C GLU A 53 6.51 -16.42 -2.85
N ILE A 54 5.55 -15.92 -3.64
CA ILE A 54 4.89 -16.71 -4.69
C ILE A 54 5.92 -17.15 -5.74
N LYS A 55 6.77 -16.23 -6.21
CA LYS A 55 7.80 -16.53 -7.20
C LYS A 55 8.78 -17.59 -6.68
N GLY A 56 9.22 -17.47 -5.44
CA GLY A 56 10.13 -18.43 -4.80
C GLY A 56 9.53 -19.83 -4.61
N ARG A 57 8.21 -19.95 -4.51
CA ARG A 57 7.51 -21.24 -4.42
C ARG A 57 7.28 -21.93 -5.78
N LEU A 58 7.39 -21.17 -6.87
CA LEU A 58 7.24 -21.66 -8.25
C LEU A 58 8.59 -21.92 -8.94
N SER A 59 9.70 -21.63 -8.25
CA SER A 59 11.09 -21.84 -8.69
C SER A 59 11.62 -23.17 -8.16
#